data_AF-A0A523VXH2-F1
#
_entry.id   AF-A0A523VXH2-F1
#
_cell.length_a   1.000
_cell.length_b   1.000
_cell.length_c   1.000
_cell.angle_alpha   90.00
_cell.angle_beta   90.00
_cell.angle_gamma   90.00
#
_symmetry.space_group_name_H-M   'P 1'
#
loop_
_entity.id
_entity.type
_entity.pdbx_description
1 polymer ?
#
loop_
_entity_poly.entity_id
_entity_poly.type
_entity_poly.pdbx_seq_one_letter_code
_entity_poly.pdbx_strand_id
1 'polypeptide(L)' 'TSGEHGIGISKAPYFKKERKDLLELMRGVKKVFDPNNILNPHKLMDAPEDFFTATKLRYPVKERR' A
#
# COMPACT_ATOMS: atom_id res chain seq x y z
N THR A 1 0.73 -13.55 -2.44
CA THR A 1 -0.71 -13.81 -2.17
C THR A 1 -1.06 -13.71 -0.69
N SER A 2 -2.30 -13.38 -0.35
CA SER A 2 -2.86 -13.52 1.01
C SER A 2 -4.08 -14.41 0.87
N GLY A 3 -4.01 -15.65 1.37
CA GLY A 3 -5.09 -16.64 1.18
C GLY A 3 -6.42 -16.19 1.77
N GLU A 4 -6.38 -15.44 2.89
CA GLU A 4 -7.59 -15.11 3.67
C GLU A 4 -7.53 -13.71 4.32
N HIS A 5 -6.32 -13.19 4.56
CA HIS A 5 -6.10 -12.04 5.44
C HIS A 5 -6.01 -10.68 4.70
N GLY A 6 -6.31 -10.66 3.40
CA GLY A 6 -6.19 -9.47 2.57
C GLY A 6 -4.76 -8.91 2.45
N ILE A 7 -4.63 -7.76 1.77
CA ILE A 7 -3.35 -7.05 1.57
C ILE A 7 -3.31 -5.85 2.52
N GLY A 8 -2.50 -5.96 3.58
CA GLY A 8 -2.14 -4.84 4.46
C GLY A 8 -0.97 -4.02 3.91
N ILE A 9 -0.58 -2.98 4.65
CA ILE A 9 0.53 -2.07 4.30
C ILE A 9 1.86 -2.83 4.09
N SER A 10 2.15 -3.84 4.91
CA SER A 10 3.40 -4.62 4.81
C SER A 10 3.52 -5.48 3.54
N LYS A 11 2.38 -5.86 2.95
CA LYS A 11 2.33 -6.69 1.73
C LYS A 11 2.13 -5.86 0.45
N ALA A 12 1.87 -4.55 0.59
CA ALA A 12 1.55 -3.69 -0.53
C ALA A 12 2.69 -3.52 -1.56
N PRO A 13 3.98 -3.41 -1.19
CA PRO A 13 5.06 -3.28 -2.18
C PRO A 13 5.16 -4.52 -3.09
N TYR A 14 5.04 -5.72 -2.51
CA TYR A 14 5.04 -6.96 -3.27
C TYR A 14 3.79 -7.09 -4.15
N PHE A 15 2.62 -6.75 -3.62
CA PHE A 15 1.37 -6.76 -4.39
C PHE A 15 1.44 -5.84 -5.62
N LYS A 16 1.95 -4.62 -5.45
CA LYS A 16 2.14 -3.66 -6.55
C LYS A 16 3.06 -4.20 -7.63
N LYS A 17 4.11 -4.93 -7.24
CA LYS A 17 5.03 -5.57 -8.17
C LYS A 17 4.38 -6.73 -8.92
N GLU A 18 3.63 -7.58 -8.22
CA GLU A 18 2.93 -8.74 -8.79
C GLU A 18 1.76 -8.34 -9.73
N ARG A 19 1.12 -7.18 -9.47
CA ARG A 19 -0.16 -6.77 -10.10
C ARG A 19 -0.07 -5.39 -10.76
N LYS A 20 1.12 -5.04 -11.28
CA LYS A 20 1.45 -3.67 -11.74
C LYS A 20 0.47 -3.15 -12.80
N ASP A 21 0.06 -4.02 -13.70
CA ASP A 21 -0.91 -3.80 -14.78
C ASP A 21 -2.32 -3.46 -14.27
N LEU A 22 -2.71 -3.97 -13.11
CA LEU A 22 -4.04 -3.74 -12.52
C LEU A 22 -4.13 -2.47 -11.67
N LEU A 23 -3.01 -1.85 -11.30
CA LEU A 23 -3.00 -0.74 -10.34
C LEU A 23 -3.78 0.48 -10.81
N GLU A 24 -3.69 0.83 -12.09
CA GLU A 24 -4.44 1.99 -12.63
C GLU A 24 -5.95 1.74 -12.63
N LEU A 25 -6.37 0.53 -12.99
CA LEU A 25 -7.78 0.14 -12.92
C LEU A 25 -8.30 0.23 -11.49
N MET A 26 -7.54 -0.30 -10.51
CA MET A 26 -7.92 -0.24 -9.10
C MET A 26 -8.04 1.21 -8.59
N ARG A 27 -7.11 2.10 -8.99
CA ARG A 27 -7.19 3.54 -8.67
C ARG A 27 -8.41 4.19 -9.31
N GLY A 28 -8.72 3.85 -10.55
CA GLY A 28 -9.91 4.34 -11.26
C GLY A 28 -11.19 3.97 -10.52
N VAL A 29 -11.35 2.69 -10.18
CA VAL A 29 -12.48 2.20 -9.38
C VAL A 29 -12.56 2.93 -8.04
N LYS A 30 -11.44 3.04 -7.31
CA LYS A 30 -11.39 3.76 -6.03
C LYS A 30 -11.84 5.21 -6.15
N LYS A 31 -11.39 5.93 -7.18
CA LYS A 31 -11.72 7.35 -7.41
C LYS A 31 -13.21 7.56 -7.69
N VAL A 32 -13.88 6.61 -8.33
CA VAL A 32 -15.33 6.67 -8.59
C VAL A 32 -16.12 6.64 -7.27
N PHE A 33 -15.72 5.78 -6.34
CA PHE A 33 -16.44 5.59 -5.07
C PHE A 33 -15.93 6.46 -3.91
N ASP A 34 -14.70 6.97 -4.00
CA ASP A 34 -14.07 7.82 -3.00
C ASP A 34 -13.26 8.94 -3.66
N PRO A 35 -13.94 9.93 -4.28
CA PRO A 35 -13.28 11.00 -5.03
C PRO A 35 -12.40 11.90 -4.15
N ASN A 36 -12.70 11.98 -2.85
CA ASN A 36 -11.95 12.78 -1.88
C ASN A 36 -10.86 11.96 -1.16
N ASN A 37 -10.73 10.68 -1.47
CA ASN A 37 -9.74 9.76 -0.89
C ASN A 37 -9.74 9.71 0.65
N ILE A 38 -10.92 9.75 1.26
CA ILE A 38 -11.05 9.76 2.74
C ILE A 38 -11.05 8.36 3.34
N LEU A 39 -11.41 7.33 2.56
CA LEU A 39 -11.55 5.97 3.04
C LEU A 39 -10.21 5.22 2.92
N ASN A 40 -9.45 5.19 4.03
CA ASN A 40 -8.16 4.50 4.15
C ASN A 40 -7.11 4.97 3.12
N PRO A 41 -6.71 6.25 3.14
CA PRO A 41 -5.60 6.73 2.34
C PRO A 41 -4.30 5.96 2.66
N HIS A 42 -3.38 5.94 1.69
CA HIS A 42 -2.07 5.30 1.81
C HIS A 42 -2.08 3.79 2.04
N LYS A 43 -3.10 3.10 1.48
CA LYS A 43 -3.21 1.64 1.56
C LYS A 43 -3.25 1.00 0.18
N LEU A 44 -2.79 -0.24 0.10
CA LEU A 44 -2.84 -1.09 -1.08
C LEU A 44 -2.17 -0.47 -2.33
N MET A 45 -2.93 0.14 -3.24
CA MET A 45 -2.39 0.78 -4.46
C MET A 45 -1.68 2.12 -4.18
N ASP A 46 -2.02 2.76 -3.06
CA ASP A 46 -1.46 4.06 -2.66
C ASP A 46 -0.54 3.95 -1.45
N ALA A 47 -0.25 2.72 -1.02
CA ALA A 47 0.70 2.48 0.06
C ALA A 47 2.09 3.04 -0.27
N PRO A 48 2.88 3.47 0.73
CA PRO A 48 4.29 3.79 0.51
C PRO A 48 5.07 2.55 0.05
N GLU A 49 6.16 2.76 -0.69
CA GLU A 49 7.04 1.67 -1.16
C GLU A 49 7.81 1.04 0.01
N ASP A 50 8.27 1.86 0.94
CA ASP A 50 8.84 1.41 2.21
C ASP A 50 7.91 1.77 3.36
N PHE A 51 7.26 0.74 3.92
CA PHE A 51 6.33 0.92 5.01
C PHE A 51 7.00 1.02 6.39
N PHE A 52 8.30 0.72 6.51
CA PHE A 52 9.05 0.91 7.76
C PHE A 52 9.44 2.36 7.97
N THR A 53 9.79 3.05 6.88
CA THR A 53 10.21 4.47 6.91
C THR A 53 9.08 5.44 6.58
N ALA A 54 7.91 4.94 6.18
CA ALA A 54 6.73 5.74 5.84
C ALA A 54 6.27 6.73 6.92
N THR A 55 6.50 6.43 8.20
CA THR A 55 6.17 7.33 9.31
C THR A 55 7.29 7.34 10.34
N LYS A 56 7.45 8.46 11.05
CA LYS A 56 8.39 8.59 12.18
C LYS A 56 7.94 7.86 13.46
N LEU A 57 6.82 7.14 13.40
CA LEU A 57 6.23 6.44 14.54
C LEU A 57 6.87 5.08 14.80
N ARG A 58 7.57 4.53 13.80
CA ARG A 58 8.29 3.26 13.95
C ARG A 58 9.71 3.53 14.37
N TYR A 59 10.23 2.68 15.24
CA TYR A 59 11.63 2.75 15.65
C TYR A 59 12.52 2.75 14.40
N PRO A 60 13.38 3.77 14.21
CA PRO A 60 14.34 3.74 13.12
C PRO A 60 15.20 2.50 13.31
N VAL A 61 15.10 1.54 12.39
CA VAL A 61 16.03 0.42 12.35
C VAL A 61 17.37 1.04 11.99
N LYS A 62 18.27 1.16 12.96
CA LYS A 62 19.67 1.51 12.69
C LYS A 62 20.15 0.53 11.62
N GLU A 63 20.67 1.04 10.51
CA GLU A 63 21.14 0.25 9.38
C GLU A 63 21.90 -0.98 9.88
N ARG A 64 21.47 -2.17 9.44
CA ARG A 64 22.23 -3.39 9.68
C ARG A 64 23.55 -3.21 8.94
N ARG A 65 24.63 -3.08 9.71
CA ARG A 65 25.99 -3.37 9.24
C ARG A 65 26.06 -4.81 8.74
#